data_AF-A0A7U9RAM5-F1
#
_entry.id   AF-A0A7U9RAM5-F1
#
_cell.length_a   1.000
_cell.length_b   1.000
_cell.length_c   1.000
_cell.angle_alpha   90.00
_cell.angle_beta   90.00
_cell.angle_gamma   90.00
#
_symmetry.space_group_name_H-M   'P 1'
#
loop_
_entity.id
_entity.type
_entity.pdbx_description
1 polymer ?
#
loop_
_entity_poly.entity_id
_entity_poly.type
_entity_poly.pdbx_seq_one_letter_code
_entity_poly.pdbx_strand_id
1 'polypeptide(L)'
;MTGGGVQTPGFMGHGKHFIASKKFMKAEGGIERIVWMPKELKDTVAERLNESAKELYGIDNFTDMIGDETIAEDPETLLAFLTEKGHPALGMDPMM
;
A
#
# COMPACT_ATOMS: atom_id res chain seq x y z
N MET A 1 17.07 -2.39 -8.60
CA MET A 1 16.72 -2.53 -10.04
C MET A 1 15.96 -1.32 -10.60
N THR A 2 16.04 -0.12 -9.98
CA THR A 2 15.19 1.04 -10.35
C THR A 2 16.00 2.34 -10.51
N GLY A 3 17.33 2.26 -10.46
CA GLY A 3 18.23 3.43 -10.54
C GLY A 3 18.85 3.61 -11.93
N GLY A 4 19.58 4.71 -12.13
CA GLY A 4 20.32 4.97 -13.37
C GLY A 4 19.52 5.61 -14.51
N GLY A 5 18.31 6.13 -14.22
CA GLY A 5 17.46 6.78 -15.22
C GLY A 5 16.77 5.82 -16.20
N VAL A 6 16.80 4.52 -15.91
CA VAL A 6 16.13 3.48 -16.70
C VAL A 6 14.65 3.43 -16.33
N GLN A 7 13.78 3.28 -17.33
CA GLN A 7 12.37 3.02 -17.11
C GLN A 7 12.15 1.55 -16.72
N THR A 8 11.62 1.33 -15.53
CA THR A 8 11.33 -0.01 -15.02
C THR A 8 9.82 -0.12 -14.71
N PRO A 9 8.97 -0.54 -15.68
CA PRO A 9 7.55 -0.74 -15.44
C PRO A 9 7.31 -1.65 -14.23
N GLY A 10 6.31 -1.30 -13.41
CA GLY A 10 6.02 -1.99 -12.14
C GLY A 10 6.88 -1.56 -10.94
N PHE A 11 7.93 -0.75 -11.15
CA PHE A 11 8.81 -0.29 -10.07
C PHE A 11 9.02 1.22 -10.13
N MET A 12 8.96 1.89 -8.98
CA MET A 12 9.26 3.32 -8.88
C MET A 12 10.00 3.66 -7.60
N GLY A 13 10.87 4.67 -7.65
CA GLY A 13 11.45 5.29 -6.47
C GLY A 13 10.68 6.54 -6.09
N HIS A 14 10.32 6.69 -4.82
CA HIS A 14 9.69 7.90 -4.30
C HIS A 14 10.09 8.16 -2.85
N GLY A 15 9.87 9.38 -2.37
CA GLY A 15 10.04 9.72 -0.95
C GLY A 15 8.89 9.18 -0.09
N LYS A 16 9.15 8.97 1.21
CA LYS A 16 8.16 8.47 2.17
C LYS A 16 6.88 9.32 2.25
N HIS A 17 7.00 10.64 2.13
CA HIS A 17 5.85 11.54 2.20
C HIS A 17 4.89 11.40 1.01
N PHE A 18 5.33 10.81 -0.11
CA PHE A 18 4.48 10.61 -1.27
C PHE A 18 3.49 9.44 -1.09
N ILE A 19 3.72 8.55 -0.11
CA ILE A 19 2.86 7.39 0.17
C ILE A 19 1.43 7.84 0.48
N ALA A 20 1.26 8.83 1.36
CA ALA A 20 -0.05 9.37 1.73
C ALA A 20 -0.60 10.41 0.74
N SER A 21 -0.02 10.55 -0.45
CA SER A 21 -0.50 11.52 -1.43
C SER A 21 -1.79 11.05 -2.06
N LYS A 22 -2.79 11.94 -2.19
CA LYS A 22 -4.00 11.71 -3.01
C LYS A 22 -3.71 11.52 -4.51
N LYS A 23 -2.45 11.72 -4.92
CA LYS A 23 -1.97 11.50 -6.29
C LYS A 23 -1.09 10.27 -6.43
N PHE A 24 -0.76 9.59 -5.31
CA PHE A 24 -0.04 8.33 -5.36
C PHE A 24 -0.81 7.35 -6.24
N MET A 25 -0.15 6.80 -7.27
CA MET A 25 -0.68 5.80 -8.20
C MET A 25 -2.16 6.01 -8.62
N LYS A 26 -2.58 7.27 -8.81
CA LYS A 26 -4.01 7.60 -8.96
C LYS A 26 -4.70 6.83 -10.11
N ALA A 27 -3.98 6.60 -11.21
CA ALA A 27 -4.52 5.85 -12.36
C ALA A 27 -4.74 4.36 -12.04
N GLU A 28 -3.98 3.81 -11.09
CA GLU A 28 -3.99 2.39 -10.73
C GLU A 28 -4.89 2.09 -9.52
N GLY A 29 -5.55 3.10 -8.95
CA GLY A 29 -6.39 2.97 -7.76
C GLY A 29 -5.76 3.49 -6.46
N GLY A 30 -4.55 4.04 -6.53
CA GLY A 30 -3.92 4.78 -5.43
C GLY A 30 -3.55 3.94 -4.22
N ILE A 31 -3.71 4.50 -3.02
CA ILE A 31 -3.15 3.92 -1.78
C ILE A 31 -3.81 2.59 -1.38
N GLU A 32 -5.03 2.29 -1.86
CA GLU A 32 -5.70 1.00 -1.64
C GLU A 32 -4.94 -0.19 -2.24
N ARG A 33 -3.98 0.07 -3.14
CA ARG A 33 -3.09 -0.96 -3.71
C ARG A 33 -1.92 -1.35 -2.80
N ILE A 34 -1.69 -0.63 -1.71
CA ILE A 34 -0.58 -0.93 -0.79
C ILE A 34 -1.01 -2.11 0.07
N VAL A 35 -0.35 -3.25 -0.10
CA VAL A 35 -0.67 -4.50 0.63
C VAL A 35 0.38 -4.91 1.64
N TRP A 36 1.61 -4.40 1.51
CA TRP A 36 2.72 -4.72 2.41
C TRP A 36 3.63 -3.53 2.60
N MET A 37 4.10 -3.31 3.83
CA MET A 37 5.04 -2.24 4.18
C MET A 37 5.78 -2.59 5.47
N PRO A 38 7.08 -2.23 5.62
CA PRO A 38 7.79 -2.44 6.89
C PRO A 38 7.10 -1.74 8.05
N LYS A 39 7.09 -2.35 9.24
CA LYS A 39 6.39 -1.82 10.42
C LYS A 39 6.82 -0.40 10.77
N GLU A 40 8.12 -0.13 10.77
CA GLU A 40 8.65 1.22 11.03
C GLU A 40 8.10 2.28 10.06
N LEU A 41 7.99 1.91 8.77
CA LEU A 41 7.45 2.81 7.75
C LEU A 41 5.95 3.00 7.92
N LYS A 42 5.20 1.93 8.24
CA LYS A 42 3.76 2.00 8.56
C LYS A 42 3.53 2.96 9.72
N ASP A 43 4.22 2.77 10.83
CA ASP A 43 4.10 3.61 12.03
C ASP A 43 4.43 5.08 11.71
N THR A 44 5.43 5.32 10.87
CA THR A 44 5.83 6.67 10.45
C THR A 44 4.77 7.38 9.60
N VAL A 45 4.03 6.67 8.75
CA VAL A 45 3.06 7.27 7.81
C VAL A 45 1.60 7.08 8.23
N ALA A 46 1.33 6.34 9.30
CA ALA A 46 -0.01 5.87 9.65
C ALA A 46 -1.03 6.99 9.77
N GLU A 47 -0.71 8.07 10.50
CA GLU A 47 -1.61 9.20 10.68
C GLU A 47 -2.09 9.78 9.33
N ARG A 48 -1.14 10.13 8.46
CA ARG A 48 -1.42 10.73 7.16
C ARG A 48 -2.06 9.75 6.17
N LEU A 49 -1.66 8.49 6.23
CA LEU A 49 -2.16 7.46 5.34
C LEU A 49 -3.61 7.11 5.68
N ASN A 50 -3.93 6.97 6.97
CA ASN A 50 -5.31 6.76 7.44
C ASN A 50 -6.20 7.98 7.18
N GLU A 51 -5.70 9.20 7.38
CA GLU A 51 -6.43 10.42 6.99
C GLU A 51 -6.78 10.41 5.49
N SER A 52 -5.80 10.06 4.64
CA SER A 52 -6.00 10.00 3.20
C SER A 52 -6.95 8.88 2.79
N ALA A 53 -6.86 7.70 3.43
CA ALA A 53 -7.75 6.58 3.17
C ALA A 53 -9.19 6.87 3.60
N LYS A 54 -9.36 7.55 4.74
CA LYS A 54 -10.67 8.00 5.21
C LYS A 54 -11.29 9.00 4.25
N GLU A 55 -10.53 9.99 3.79
CA GLU A 55 -11.05 11.01 2.88
C GLU A 55 -11.43 10.44 1.50
N LEU A 56 -10.57 9.58 0.94
CA LEU A 56 -10.75 9.08 -0.41
C LEU A 56 -11.73 7.90 -0.49
N TYR A 57 -11.75 7.05 0.55
CA TYR A 57 -12.38 5.73 0.49
C TYR A 57 -13.24 5.40 1.72
N GLY A 58 -13.26 6.27 2.75
CA GLY A 58 -14.05 6.04 3.96
C GLY A 58 -13.49 4.98 4.90
N ILE A 59 -12.21 4.63 4.78
CA ILE A 59 -11.55 3.61 5.61
C ILE A 59 -10.79 4.28 6.75
N ASP A 60 -11.22 4.06 8.01
CA ASP A 60 -10.60 4.69 9.17
C ASP A 60 -9.21 4.13 9.53
N ASN A 61 -9.02 2.81 9.46
CA ASN A 61 -7.81 2.12 9.93
C ASN A 61 -7.13 1.34 8.79
N PHE A 62 -6.87 2.00 7.66
CA PHE A 62 -6.31 1.34 6.47
C PHE A 62 -4.96 0.69 6.75
N THR A 63 -4.09 1.30 7.57
CA THR A 63 -2.78 0.71 7.92
C THR A 63 -2.86 -0.65 8.60
N ASP A 64 -3.95 -0.96 9.29
CA ASP A 64 -4.14 -2.24 9.99
C ASP A 64 -4.53 -3.37 9.03
N MET A 65 -4.86 -3.02 7.79
CA MET A 65 -5.16 -3.95 6.71
C MET A 65 -3.90 -4.31 5.90
N ILE A 66 -2.83 -3.53 6.03
CA ILE A 66 -1.57 -3.72 5.29
C ILE A 66 -0.67 -4.70 6.06
N GLY A 67 -0.12 -5.72 5.39
CA GLY A 67 0.85 -6.64 6.01
C GLY A 67 2.19 -5.97 6.32
N ASP A 68 2.96 -6.57 7.22
CA ASP A 68 4.32 -6.16 7.55
C ASP A 68 5.17 -7.39 7.92
N GLU A 69 6.47 -7.18 8.17
CA GLU A 69 7.42 -8.25 8.50
C GLU A 69 7.07 -9.00 9.79
N THR A 70 6.19 -8.47 10.65
CA THR A 70 5.75 -9.16 11.87
C THR A 70 4.55 -10.09 11.63
N ILE A 71 3.97 -10.03 10.43
CA ILE A 71 2.77 -10.78 10.02
C ILE A 71 3.10 -11.77 8.91
N ALA A 72 3.81 -11.33 7.87
CA ALA A 72 4.11 -12.13 6.70
C ALA A 72 5.44 -11.74 6.06
N GLU A 73 6.29 -12.75 5.84
CA GLU A 73 7.55 -12.63 5.10
C GLU A 73 7.47 -13.30 3.71
N ASP A 74 6.35 -13.96 3.40
CA ASP A 74 6.10 -14.65 2.14
C ASP A 74 4.71 -14.33 1.55
N PRO A 75 4.52 -14.49 0.23
CA PRO A 75 3.26 -14.15 -0.43
C PRO A 75 2.04 -14.98 0.01
N GLU A 76 2.21 -16.23 0.41
CA GLU A 76 1.10 -17.11 0.79
C GLU A 76 0.51 -16.66 2.12
N THR A 77 1.38 -16.40 3.11
CA THR A 77 0.99 -15.85 4.41
C THR A 77 0.39 -14.46 4.27
N LEU A 78 0.96 -13.62 3.40
CA LEU A 78 0.42 -12.29 3.12
C LEU A 78 -0.99 -12.38 2.53
N LEU A 79 -1.21 -13.24 1.53
CA LEU A 79 -2.53 -13.40 0.91
C LEU A 79 -3.59 -13.86 1.92
N ALA A 80 -3.24 -14.78 2.81
CA ALA A 80 -4.14 -15.22 3.88
C ALA A 80 -4.53 -14.05 4.79
N PHE A 81 -3.56 -13.24 5.22
CA PHE A 81 -3.81 -12.05 6.04
C PHE A 81 -4.70 -11.01 5.34
N LEU A 82 -4.41 -10.70 4.07
CA LEU A 82 -5.21 -9.75 3.29
C LEU A 82 -6.66 -10.23 3.13
N THR A 83 -6.84 -11.54 2.95
CA THR A 83 -8.17 -12.16 2.85
C THR A 83 -8.93 -12.06 4.17
N GLU A 84 -8.27 -12.38 5.30
CA GLU A 84 -8.85 -12.25 6.64
C GLU A 84 -9.28 -10.80 6.94
N LYS A 85 -8.45 -9.83 6.56
CA LYS A 85 -8.74 -8.39 6.75
C LYS A 85 -9.76 -7.84 5.76
N GLY A 86 -10.11 -8.57 4.70
CA GLY A 86 -10.96 -8.05 3.63
C GLY A 86 -10.32 -6.86 2.91
N HIS A 87 -9.02 -6.96 2.60
CA HIS A 87 -8.26 -5.86 2.01
C HIS A 87 -8.87 -5.39 0.67
N PRO A 88 -9.06 -4.07 0.45
CA PRO A 88 -9.74 -3.55 -0.74
C PRO A 88 -9.09 -3.99 -2.05
N ALA A 89 -7.75 -4.08 -2.09
CA ALA A 89 -6.99 -4.52 -3.26
C ALA A 89 -7.46 -5.86 -3.86
N LEU A 90 -8.03 -6.77 -3.06
CA LEU A 90 -8.48 -8.08 -3.54
C LEU A 90 -9.75 -8.01 -4.39
N GLY A 91 -10.54 -6.94 -4.24
CA GLY A 91 -11.78 -6.70 -5.01
C GLY A 91 -11.63 -5.71 -6.16
N MET A 92 -10.45 -5.13 -6.34
CA MET A 92 -10.18 -4.15 -7.40
C MET A 92 -9.85 -4.84 -8.73
N ASP A 93 -10.02 -4.11 -9.83
CA ASP A 93 -9.60 -4.59 -11.15
C ASP A 93 -8.10 -4.98 -11.16
N PRO A 94 -7.71 -6.01 -11.93
CA PRO A 94 -6.31 -6.39 -12.06
C PRO A 94 -5.43 -5.23 -12.56
N MET A 95 -4.22 -5.11 -11.99
CA MET A 95 -3.20 -4.19 -12.52
C MET A 95 -2.55 -4.82 -13.76
N MET A 96 -2.26 -4.00 -14.78
CA MET A 96 -1.60 -4.43 -16.03
C MET A 96 -0.14 -3.98 -16.11
#